data_AF-A0A8T3ZHE8-F1
#
_entry.id   AF-A0A8T3ZHE8-F1
#
_cell.length_a   1.000
_cell.length_b   1.000
_cell.length_c   1.000
_cell.angle_alpha   90.00
_cell.angle_beta   90.00
_cell.angle_gamma   90.00
#
_symmetry.space_group_name_H-M   'P 1'
#
loop_
_entity.id
_entity.type
_entity.pdbx_description
1 polymer ?
#
loop_
_entity_poly.entity_id
_entity_poly.type
_entity_poly.pdbx_seq_one_letter_code
_entity_poly.pdbx_strand_id
1 'polypeptide(L)'
;MESPDLIVTKEMLKAISTESRLELLRSLKERQKTQTELATELKLSPPTVLEHIQQLEKAGLVELVKEDKERKWKYYQLTKPGRKLIEKKPLNILLLLTASSLAIFGGLILFRPAQEVPLEAKTLAAESAPVMSSASFSTFDIAIIIFGLITLALLCAHLFKLLKKKN
;
A
#
# COMPACT_ATOMS: atom_id res chain seq x y z
N MET A 1 9.19 -0.67 26.09
CA MET A 1 7.73 -0.62 25.94
C MET A 1 7.37 -1.14 24.56
N GLU A 2 6.85 -2.37 24.47
CA GLU A 2 6.19 -2.82 23.25
C GLU A 2 5.02 -1.88 22.96
N SER A 3 5.04 -1.22 21.81
CA SER A 3 3.87 -0.45 21.39
C SER A 3 2.76 -1.45 21.09
N PRO A 4 1.62 -1.44 21.80
CA PRO A 4 0.53 -2.36 21.52
C PRO A 4 0.22 -2.29 20.02
N ASP A 5 0.11 -3.46 19.41
CA ASP A 5 -0.32 -3.55 18.03
C ASP A 5 -1.61 -2.74 17.90
N LEU A 6 -1.67 -1.91 16.86
CA LEU A 6 -2.90 -1.21 16.58
C LEU A 6 -3.92 -2.25 16.15
N ILE A 7 -4.81 -2.60 17.06
CA ILE A 7 -6.00 -3.36 16.74
C ILE A 7 -6.92 -2.39 16.00
N VAL A 8 -6.92 -2.49 14.68
CA VAL A 8 -7.77 -1.67 13.81
C VAL A 8 -9.20 -2.20 13.93
N THR A 9 -10.05 -1.47 14.66
CA THR A 9 -11.45 -1.86 14.84
C THR A 9 -12.32 -1.39 13.68
N LYS A 10 -13.48 -2.02 13.49
CA LYS A 10 -14.48 -1.60 12.49
C LYS A 10 -14.91 -0.15 12.66
N GLU A 11 -15.00 0.33 13.90
CA GLU A 11 -15.38 1.70 14.22
C GLU A 11 -14.31 2.70 13.79
N MET A 12 -13.03 2.39 14.00
CA MET A 12 -11.92 3.22 13.50
C MET A 12 -11.95 3.31 11.98
N LEU A 13 -12.13 2.18 11.27
CA LEU A 13 -12.24 2.18 9.81
C LEU A 13 -13.42 3.03 9.33
N LYS A 14 -14.59 2.86 9.95
CA LYS A 14 -15.78 3.67 9.64
C LYS A 14 -15.54 5.15 9.93
N ALA A 15 -14.78 5.49 10.97
CA ALA A 15 -14.45 6.85 11.37
C ALA A 15 -13.49 7.56 10.40
N ILE A 16 -12.58 6.82 9.77
CA ILE A 16 -11.62 7.36 8.79
C ILE A 16 -12.06 7.23 7.33
N SER A 17 -13.23 6.64 7.07
CA SER A 17 -13.72 6.38 5.70
C SER A 17 -14.04 7.64 4.88
N THR A 18 -14.05 8.82 5.50
CA THR A 18 -14.33 10.10 4.81
C THR A 18 -13.06 10.92 4.72
N GLU A 19 -12.81 11.52 3.56
CA GLU A 19 -11.65 12.37 3.30
C GLU A 19 -11.53 13.52 4.30
N SER A 20 -12.62 14.25 4.56
CA SER A 20 -12.62 15.36 5.52
C SER A 20 -12.24 14.95 6.95
N ARG A 21 -12.56 13.72 7.37
CA ARG A 21 -12.15 13.19 8.69
C ARG A 21 -10.67 12.81 8.71
N LEU A 22 -10.14 12.29 7.61
CA LEU A 22 -8.70 12.07 7.45
C LEU A 22 -7.91 13.39 7.42
N GLU A 23 -8.42 14.42 6.75
CA GLU A 23 -7.81 15.75 6.74
C GLU A 23 -7.83 16.39 8.13
N LEU A 24 -8.94 16.27 8.86
CA LEU A 24 -9.03 16.70 10.26
C LEU A 24 -7.96 16.01 11.12
N LEU A 25 -7.83 14.69 10.99
CA LEU A 25 -6.80 13.92 11.68
C LEU A 25 -5.38 14.39 11.30
N ARG A 26 -5.10 14.66 10.01
CA ARG A 26 -3.82 15.21 9.55
C ARG A 26 -3.55 16.59 10.13
N SER A 27 -4.57 17.45 10.19
CA SER A 27 -4.50 18.79 10.76
C SER A 27 -4.15 18.75 12.27
N LEU A 28 -4.77 17.84 13.02
CA LEU A 28 -4.47 17.60 14.44
C LEU A 28 -3.11 16.92 14.70
N LYS A 29 -2.47 16.37 13.66
CA LYS A 29 -1.13 15.80 13.76
C LYS A 29 -0.08 16.88 14.02
N GLU A 30 -0.25 18.04 13.39
CA GLU A 30 0.67 19.18 13.50
C GLU A 30 0.67 19.77 14.91
N ARG A 31 -0.52 20.06 15.45
CA ARG A 31 -0.72 20.62 16.79
C ARG A 31 -2.15 20.38 17.27
N GLN A 32 -2.39 20.61 18.55
CA GLN A 32 -3.75 20.74 19.07
C GLN A 32 -4.45 21.95 18.44
N LYS A 33 -5.72 21.78 18.06
CA LYS A 33 -6.55 22.82 17.40
C LYS A 33 -7.95 22.83 18.02
N THR A 34 -8.59 23.98 17.97
CA THR A 34 -10.00 24.17 18.34
C THR A 34 -10.92 23.79 17.19
N GLN A 35 -12.20 23.58 17.49
CA GLN A 35 -13.23 23.37 16.47
C GLN A 35 -13.25 24.49 15.42
N THR A 36 -13.13 25.75 15.86
CA THR A 36 -13.18 26.91 14.96
C THR A 36 -11.97 26.95 14.03
N GLU A 37 -10.76 26.69 14.54
CA GLU A 37 -9.56 26.60 13.71
C GLU A 37 -9.68 25.48 12.66
N LEU A 38 -10.17 24.31 13.06
CA LEU A 38 -10.39 23.18 12.15
C LEU A 38 -11.45 23.50 11.09
N ALA A 39 -12.53 24.19 11.46
CA ALA A 39 -13.57 24.62 10.52
C ALA A 39 -13.03 25.59 9.47
N THR A 40 -12.20 26.56 9.88
CA THR A 40 -11.54 27.49 8.96
C THR A 40 -10.56 26.77 8.02
N GLU A 41 -9.75 25.85 8.54
CA GLU A 41 -8.73 25.15 7.76
C GLU A 41 -9.34 24.17 6.74
N LEU A 42 -10.35 23.41 7.14
CA LEU A 42 -11.02 22.42 6.31
C LEU A 42 -12.11 23.05 5.41
N LYS A 43 -12.37 24.35 5.54
CA LYS A 43 -13.46 25.07 4.84
C LYS A 43 -14.83 24.41 5.06
N LEU A 44 -15.07 23.94 6.28
CA LEU A 44 -16.31 23.30 6.70
C LEU A 44 -17.05 24.18 7.70
N SER A 45 -18.36 23.95 7.84
CA SER A 45 -19.14 24.61 8.88
C SER A 45 -18.71 24.10 10.27
N PRO A 46 -18.69 24.96 11.31
CA PRO A 46 -18.42 24.54 12.68
C PRO A 46 -19.26 23.33 13.15
N PRO A 47 -20.60 23.25 12.93
CA PRO A 47 -21.37 22.08 13.37
C PRO A 47 -20.94 20.78 12.67
N THR A 48 -20.58 20.84 11.38
CA THR A 48 -20.05 19.68 10.64
C THR A 48 -18.75 19.16 11.26
N VAL A 49 -17.83 20.08 11.60
CA VAL A 49 -16.56 19.70 12.26
C VAL A 49 -16.81 19.09 13.63
N LEU A 50 -17.76 19.60 14.40
CA LEU A 50 -18.11 19.01 15.69
C LEU A 50 -18.63 17.57 15.54
N GLU A 51 -19.50 17.33 14.56
CA GLU A 51 -19.99 15.98 14.25
C GLU A 51 -18.82 15.04 13.89
N HIS A 52 -17.89 15.52 13.07
CA HIS A 52 -16.70 14.75 12.69
C HIS A 52 -15.82 14.43 13.90
N ILE A 53 -15.58 15.40 14.78
CA ILE A 53 -14.82 15.21 16.02
C ILE A 53 -15.51 14.17 16.91
N GLN A 54 -16.83 14.27 17.11
CA GLN A 54 -17.58 13.30 17.93
C GLN A 54 -17.49 11.87 17.39
N GLN A 55 -17.51 11.69 16.07
CA GLN A 55 -17.34 10.37 15.46
C GLN A 55 -15.91 9.83 15.64
N LEU A 56 -14.90 10.70 15.53
CA LEU A 56 -13.50 10.35 15.74
C LEU A 56 -13.19 10.06 17.22
N GLU A 57 -13.84 10.78 18.14
CA GLU A 57 -13.77 10.58 19.59
C GLU A 57 -14.42 9.26 20.00
N LYS A 58 -15.60 8.94 19.47
CA LYS A 58 -16.25 7.62 19.64
C LYS A 58 -15.35 6.46 19.19
N ALA A 59 -14.59 6.67 18.11
CA ALA A 59 -13.61 5.69 17.63
C ALA A 59 -12.28 5.71 18.38
N GLY A 60 -12.11 6.58 19.39
CA GLY A 60 -10.89 6.70 20.19
C GLY A 60 -9.70 7.31 19.45
N LEU A 61 -9.92 8.03 18.34
CA LEU A 61 -8.86 8.60 17.50
C LEU A 61 -8.49 10.05 17.89
N VAL A 62 -9.42 10.76 18.52
CA VAL A 62 -9.28 12.14 18.97
C VAL A 62 -9.74 12.24 20.41
N GLU A 63 -9.12 13.11 21.20
CA GLU A 63 -9.48 13.41 22.58
C GLU A 63 -9.49 14.92 22.84
N LEU A 64 -10.30 15.35 23.80
CA LEU A 64 -10.30 16.71 24.33
C LEU A 64 -9.19 16.85 25.38
N VAL A 65 -8.24 17.76 25.16
CA VAL A 65 -7.06 17.92 26.04
C VAL A 65 -7.20 19.12 26.97
N LYS A 66 -7.82 20.19 26.51
CA LYS A 66 -8.05 21.40 27.31
C LYS A 66 -9.43 21.98 27.04
N GLU A 67 -10.06 22.41 28.12
CA GLU A 67 -11.26 23.23 28.08
C GLU A 67 -10.96 24.52 28.84
N ASP A 68 -10.84 25.62 28.11
CA ASP A 68 -10.80 26.96 28.70
C ASP A 68 -12.21 27.32 29.14
N LYS A 69 -12.46 27.32 30.45
CA LYS A 69 -13.79 27.57 31.03
C LYS A 69 -14.26 29.01 30.87
N GLU A 70 -13.34 29.97 30.77
CA GLU A 70 -13.67 31.39 30.64
C GLU A 70 -14.09 31.71 29.20
N ARG A 71 -13.33 31.19 28.22
CA ARG A 71 -13.58 31.45 26.79
C ARG A 71 -14.38 30.36 26.10
N LYS A 72 -14.71 29.27 26.80
CA LYS A 72 -15.38 28.07 26.29
C LYS A 72 -14.64 27.43 25.11
N TRP A 73 -13.31 27.53 25.08
CA TRP A 73 -12.51 26.94 24.01
C TRP A 73 -12.14 25.51 24.33
N LYS A 74 -12.49 24.62 23.41
CA LYS A 74 -12.19 23.18 23.48
C LYS A 74 -11.07 22.87 22.50
N TYR A 75 -9.94 22.39 23.02
CA TYR A 75 -8.78 21.99 22.25
C TYR A 75 -8.76 20.47 22.09
N TYR A 76 -8.70 20.03 20.84
CA TYR A 76 -8.66 18.63 20.47
C TYR A 76 -7.26 18.22 20.03
N GLN A 77 -6.93 16.96 20.25
CA GLN A 77 -5.66 16.35 19.87
C GLN A 77 -5.87 14.90 19.41
N LEU A 78 -4.95 14.40 18.58
CA LEU A 78 -4.85 12.98 18.28
C LEU A 78 -4.41 12.15 19.49
N THR A 79 -5.15 11.06 19.71
CA THR A 79 -4.76 10.00 20.63
C THR A 79 -3.56 9.20 20.07
N LYS A 80 -2.95 8.34 20.90
CA LYS A 80 -1.90 7.41 20.46
C LYS A 80 -2.31 6.54 19.25
N PRO A 81 -3.49 5.87 19.24
CA PRO A 81 -3.93 5.12 18.07
C PRO A 81 -4.21 6.02 16.86
N GLY A 82 -4.78 7.21 17.06
CA GLY A 82 -4.97 8.20 16.00
C GLY A 82 -3.68 8.57 15.28
N ARG A 83 -2.60 8.87 16.04
CA ARG A 83 -1.28 9.16 15.45
C ARG A 83 -0.70 7.99 14.66
N LYS A 84 -0.70 6.79 15.27
CA LYS A 84 -0.10 5.60 14.67
C LYS A 84 -0.89 5.12 13.43
N LEU A 85 -2.18 5.45 13.29
CA LEU A 85 -2.96 5.22 12.06
C LEU A 85 -2.53 6.13 10.90
N ILE A 86 -2.34 7.42 11.14
CA ILE A 86 -1.98 8.40 10.10
C ILE A 86 -0.52 8.26 9.67
N GLU A 87 0.34 7.74 10.54
CA GLU A 87 1.76 7.53 10.26
C GLU A 87 2.05 6.35 9.33
N LYS A 88 1.10 5.41 9.16
CA LYS A 88 1.31 4.29 8.25
C LYS A 88 1.39 4.81 6.81
N LYS A 89 2.55 4.59 6.17
CA LYS A 89 2.71 4.85 4.74
C LYS A 89 1.68 4.01 3.97
N PRO A 90 0.91 4.59 3.04
CA PRO A 90 0.13 3.78 2.13
C PRO A 90 1.12 2.94 1.34
N LEU A 91 1.13 1.62 1.60
CA LEU A 91 1.83 0.71 0.72
C LEU A 91 1.16 0.85 -0.65
N ASN A 92 1.97 1.10 -1.68
CA ASN A 92 1.47 1.20 -3.04
C ASN A 92 0.93 -0.18 -3.41
N ILE A 93 -0.39 -0.34 -3.44
CA ILE A 93 -1.06 -1.59 -3.83
C ILE A 93 -0.51 -2.09 -5.17
N LEU A 94 -0.21 -1.16 -6.08
CA LEU A 94 0.46 -1.44 -7.35
C LEU A 94 1.83 -2.13 -7.21
N LEU A 95 2.64 -1.78 -6.20
CA LEU A 95 3.93 -2.44 -5.92
C LEU A 95 3.73 -3.89 -5.47
N LEU A 96 2.69 -4.12 -4.66
CA LEU A 96 2.36 -5.47 -4.19
C LEU A 96 1.87 -6.34 -5.36
N LEU A 97 1.01 -5.79 -6.23
CA LEU A 97 0.51 -6.52 -7.40
C LEU A 97 1.62 -6.91 -8.38
N THR A 98 2.57 -6.01 -8.66
CA THR A 98 3.66 -6.31 -9.60
C THR A 98 4.64 -7.33 -9.05
N ALA A 99 4.96 -7.27 -7.75
CA ALA A 99 5.79 -8.27 -7.08
C ALA A 99 5.14 -9.66 -7.13
N SER A 100 3.83 -9.74 -6.86
CA SER A 100 3.07 -10.99 -6.93
C SER A 100 3.02 -11.56 -8.35
N SER A 101 2.76 -10.74 -9.37
CA SER A 101 2.80 -11.19 -10.76
C SER A 101 4.17 -11.75 -11.12
N LEU A 102 5.26 -11.04 -10.78
CA LEU A 102 6.61 -11.49 -11.11
C LEU A 102 6.96 -12.84 -10.44
N ALA A 103 6.51 -13.06 -9.21
CA ALA A 103 6.69 -14.33 -8.51
C ALA A 103 5.93 -15.48 -9.21
N ILE A 104 4.69 -15.23 -9.68
CA ILE A 104 3.88 -16.23 -10.39
C ILE A 104 4.52 -16.58 -11.73
N PHE A 105 4.92 -15.59 -12.53
CA PHE A 105 5.54 -15.82 -13.83
C PHE A 105 6.93 -16.45 -13.71
N GLY A 106 7.75 -15.99 -12.76
CA GLY A 106 9.05 -16.61 -12.46
C GLY A 106 8.90 -18.07 -12.00
N GLY A 107 7.88 -18.35 -11.18
CA GLY A 107 7.54 -19.71 -10.75
C GLY A 107 7.14 -20.61 -11.92
N LEU A 108 6.31 -20.13 -12.86
CA LEU A 108 5.88 -20.91 -14.03
C LEU A 108 7.01 -21.24 -15.01
N ILE A 109 7.99 -20.34 -15.16
CA ILE A 109 9.17 -20.60 -16.01
C ILE A 109 10.05 -21.71 -15.41
N LEU A 110 10.22 -21.72 -14.08
CA LEU A 110 10.97 -22.75 -13.37
C LEU A 110 10.19 -24.05 -13.23
N PHE A 111 8.86 -23.99 -13.15
CA PHE A 111 7.96 -25.13 -13.15
C PHE A 111 7.71 -25.65 -14.57
N ARG A 112 8.76 -25.77 -15.38
CA ARG A 112 8.69 -26.73 -16.47
C ARG A 112 8.65 -28.11 -15.83
N PRO A 113 7.59 -28.92 -16.02
CA PRO A 113 7.76 -30.35 -15.81
C PRO A 113 8.94 -30.75 -16.70
N ALA A 114 9.94 -31.41 -16.11
CA ALA A 114 11.06 -31.95 -16.85
C ALA A 114 10.47 -32.65 -18.08
N GLN A 115 10.66 -32.06 -19.25
CA GLN A 115 10.21 -32.65 -20.48
C GLN A 115 11.02 -33.93 -20.58
N GLU A 116 10.40 -35.06 -20.23
CA GLU A 116 11.01 -36.36 -20.42
C GLU A 116 11.33 -36.44 -21.90
N VAL A 117 12.63 -36.39 -22.19
CA VAL A 117 13.16 -36.55 -23.54
C VAL A 117 12.62 -37.89 -24.03
N PRO A 118 11.81 -37.95 -25.11
CA PRO A 118 11.33 -39.21 -25.62
C PRO A 118 12.54 -40.11 -25.92
N LEU A 119 12.50 -41.32 -25.36
CA LEU A 119 13.58 -42.29 -25.30
C LEU A 119 14.03 -42.82 -26.69
N GLU A 120 13.42 -42.36 -27.78
CA GLU A 120 13.58 -42.90 -29.14
C GLU A 120 14.66 -42.22 -30.00
N ALA A 121 15.39 -41.22 -29.49
CA ALA A 121 16.48 -40.58 -30.26
C ALA A 121 17.90 -41.00 -29.82
N LYS A 122 18.05 -42.06 -29.02
CA LYS A 122 19.36 -42.47 -28.48
C LYS A 122 20.13 -43.49 -29.34
N THR A 123 19.56 -44.03 -30.42
CA THR A 123 20.19 -45.13 -31.16
C THR A 123 20.93 -44.74 -32.44
N LEU A 124 20.94 -43.47 -32.88
CA LEU A 124 21.60 -43.09 -34.14
C LEU A 124 22.65 -41.97 -34.06
N ALA A 125 22.97 -41.47 -32.86
CA ALA A 125 23.93 -40.37 -32.68
C ALA A 125 25.21 -40.81 -31.95
N ALA A 126 25.80 -41.94 -32.37
CA ALA A 126 27.11 -42.37 -31.89
C ALA A 126 28.29 -41.70 -32.62
N GLU A 127 28.06 -40.68 -33.46
CA GLU A 127 29.14 -40.02 -34.18
C GLU A 127 28.94 -38.51 -34.31
N SER A 128 29.92 -37.77 -33.77
CA SER A 128 30.23 -36.34 -33.91
C SER A 128 29.53 -35.30 -33.00
N ALA A 129 30.38 -34.75 -32.11
CA ALA A 129 30.37 -33.43 -31.46
C ALA A 129 29.40 -33.15 -30.29
N PRO A 130 29.84 -32.37 -29.27
CA PRO A 130 28.98 -31.97 -28.16
C PRO A 130 27.95 -30.98 -28.70
N VAL A 131 26.72 -31.45 -28.88
CA VAL A 131 25.60 -30.59 -29.26
C VAL A 131 25.34 -29.64 -28.10
N MET A 132 25.84 -28.42 -28.24
CA MET A 132 25.43 -27.28 -27.43
C MET A 132 23.90 -27.21 -27.52
N SER A 133 23.24 -27.53 -26.40
CA SER A 133 21.79 -27.61 -26.32
C SER A 133 21.19 -26.24 -26.62
N SER A 134 20.79 -26.01 -27.87
CA SER A 134 20.02 -24.84 -28.26
C SER A 134 18.64 -25.01 -27.64
N ALA A 135 18.41 -24.32 -26.52
CA ALA A 135 17.10 -24.25 -25.89
C ALA A 135 16.05 -23.91 -26.96
N SER A 136 15.25 -24.90 -27.36
CA SER A 136 14.20 -24.71 -28.36
C SER A 136 13.04 -24.01 -27.66
N PHE A 137 13.02 -22.69 -27.70
CA PHE A 137 11.95 -21.88 -27.12
C PHE A 137 10.67 -22.08 -27.93
N SER A 138 9.63 -22.62 -27.31
CA SER A 138 8.31 -22.71 -27.90
C SER A 138 7.69 -21.31 -28.01
N THR A 139 6.66 -21.15 -28.85
CA THR A 139 5.91 -19.89 -28.97
C THR A 139 5.32 -19.44 -27.63
N PHE A 140 4.96 -20.38 -26.75
CA PHE A 140 4.50 -20.10 -25.40
C PHE A 140 5.60 -19.52 -24.51
N ASP A 141 6.85 -19.95 -24.66
CA ASP A 141 7.98 -19.42 -23.89
C ASP A 141 8.27 -17.97 -24.23
N ILE A 142 8.25 -17.66 -25.52
CA ILE A 142 8.48 -16.30 -26.01
C ILE A 142 7.37 -15.38 -25.50
N ALA A 143 6.11 -15.85 -25.50
CA ALA A 143 4.98 -15.09 -24.97
C ALA A 143 5.14 -14.78 -23.46
N ILE A 144 5.61 -15.74 -22.66
CA ILE A 144 5.85 -15.55 -21.22
C ILE A 144 7.01 -14.57 -20.98
N ILE A 145 8.10 -14.69 -21.74
CA ILE A 145 9.24 -13.77 -21.63
C ILE A 145 8.82 -12.34 -21.98
N ILE A 146 8.05 -12.15 -23.06
CA ILE A 146 7.52 -10.84 -23.46
C ILE A 146 6.62 -10.28 -22.37
N PHE A 147 5.71 -11.09 -21.81
CA PHE A 147 4.84 -10.65 -20.73
C PHE A 147 5.63 -10.26 -19.48
N GLY A 148 6.65 -11.05 -19.10
CA GLY A 148 7.58 -10.74 -18.02
C GLY A 148 8.32 -9.43 -18.23
N LEU A 149 8.85 -9.18 -19.44
CA LEU A 149 9.53 -7.93 -19.79
C LEU A 149 8.58 -6.72 -19.71
N ILE A 150 7.32 -6.87 -20.15
CA ILE A 150 6.30 -5.82 -20.02
C ILE A 150 6.03 -5.51 -18.55
N THR A 151 5.87 -6.53 -17.70
CA THR A 151 5.66 -6.32 -16.25
C THR A 151 6.86 -5.65 -15.57
N LEU A 152 8.09 -6.02 -15.96
CA LEU A 152 9.32 -5.40 -15.47
C LEU A 152 9.46 -3.94 -15.90
N ALA A 153 9.15 -3.63 -17.17
CA ALA A 153 9.16 -2.27 -17.70
C ALA A 153 8.16 -1.36 -16.96
N LEU A 154 6.95 -1.87 -16.67
CA LEU A 154 5.93 -1.15 -15.90
C LEU A 154 6.40 -0.90 -14.45
N LEU A 155 7.06 -1.87 -13.83
CA LEU A 155 7.64 -1.71 -12.49
C LEU A 155 8.74 -0.63 -12.49
N CYS A 156 9.64 -0.63 -13.48
CA CYS A 156 10.69 0.37 -13.64
C CYS A 156 10.14 1.78 -13.86
N ALA A 157 9.16 1.94 -14.76
CA ALA A 157 8.52 3.24 -15.00
C ALA A 157 7.83 3.80 -13.75
N HIS A 158 7.25 2.92 -12.93
CA HIS A 158 6.61 3.32 -11.68
C HIS A 158 7.63 3.71 -10.60
N LEU A 159 8.73 2.95 -10.44
CA LEU A 159 9.84 3.34 -9.54
C LEU A 159 10.41 4.70 -9.93
N PHE A 160 10.56 4.96 -11.24
CA PHE A 160 11.01 6.25 -11.74
C PHE A 160 10.05 7.40 -11.37
N LYS A 161 8.72 7.20 -11.48
CA LYS A 161 7.72 8.19 -11.02
C LYS A 161 7.82 8.46 -9.52
N LEU A 162 8.08 7.43 -8.70
CA LEU A 162 8.24 7.59 -7.25
C LEU A 162 9.50 8.37 -6.87
N LEU A 163 10.62 8.14 -7.57
CA LEU A 163 11.84 8.92 -7.40
C LEU A 163 11.63 10.39 -7.78
N LYS A 164 10.89 10.66 -8.86
CA LYS A 164 10.60 12.02 -9.30
C LYS A 164 9.63 12.78 -8.38
N LYS A 165 8.70 12.09 -7.71
CA LYS A 165 7.76 12.71 -6.75
C LYS A 165 8.43 13.08 -5.40
N LYS A 166 9.64 12.58 -5.15
CA LYS A 166 10.40 12.83 -3.90
C LYS A 166 11.36 14.03 -4.02
N ASN A 167 11.68 14.47 -5.25
CA ASN A 167 12.38 15.73 -5.54
C ASN A 167 11.36 16.84 -5.83
#